data_AF-A0A0L6UKJ9-F1
#
_entry.id   AF-A0A0L6UKJ9-F1
#
_cell.length_a   1.000
_cell.length_b   1.000
_cell.length_c   1.000
_cell.angle_alpha   90.00
_cell.angle_beta   90.00
_cell.angle_gamma   90.00
#
_symmetry.space_group_name_H-M   'P 1'
#
loop_
_entity.id
_entity.type
_entity.pdbx_description
1 polymer ?
#
loop_
_entity_poly.entity_id
_entity_poly.type
_entity_poly.pdbx_seq_one_letter_code
_entity_poly.pdbx_strand_id
1 'polypeptide(L)'
;MPSELSQGAGLIAFCKKLIILDYLLYLKLENKNKVKNILTTNRITSHNIFKSNFLSHKDVMALGLSLGVVIFLFDHVHCFEKQVA
;
A
#
# COMPACT_ATOMS: atom_id res chain seq x y z
N MET A 1 -43.27 -0.69 -12.97
CA MET A 1 -42.10 -0.03 -13.59
C MET A 1 -40.83 -0.61 -12.99
N PRO A 2 -39.84 -0.95 -13.80
CA PRO A 2 -38.64 -1.66 -13.38
C PRO A 2 -37.49 -0.72 -12.99
N SER A 3 -36.49 -1.34 -12.36
CA SER A 3 -35.05 -0.98 -12.37
C SER A 3 -34.51 -0.02 -11.31
N GLU A 4 -33.85 -0.63 -10.32
CA GLU A 4 -32.46 -0.40 -9.89
C GLU A 4 -31.95 1.04 -9.73
N LEU A 5 -31.45 1.36 -8.53
CA LEU A 5 -29.99 1.45 -8.31
C LEU A 5 -29.70 1.62 -6.82
N SER A 6 -29.46 0.48 -6.18
CA SER A 6 -28.70 0.38 -4.94
C SER A 6 -27.26 0.83 -5.20
N GLN A 7 -26.98 2.12 -5.10
CA GLN A 7 -25.62 2.69 -5.16
C GLN A 7 -25.18 3.36 -3.85
N GLY A 8 -25.79 2.98 -2.73
CA GLY A 8 -25.41 3.47 -1.40
C GLY A 8 -24.33 2.66 -0.69
N ALA A 9 -23.84 1.55 -1.28
CA ALA A 9 -22.92 0.62 -0.60
C ALA A 9 -21.52 0.54 -1.23
N GLY A 10 -21.27 1.22 -2.34
CA GLY A 10 -19.96 1.20 -3.02
C GLY A 10 -18.88 2.05 -2.36
N LEU A 11 -19.26 3.05 -1.55
CA LEU A 11 -18.30 4.00 -0.94
C LEU A 11 -17.84 3.59 0.46
N ILE A 12 -18.60 2.77 1.18
CA ILE A 12 -18.26 2.38 2.56
C ILE A 12 -17.16 1.30 2.57
N ALA A 13 -17.04 0.50 1.51
CA ALA A 13 -15.90 -0.41 1.32
C ALA A 13 -14.61 0.31 0.87
N PHE A 14 -14.72 1.52 0.32
CA PHE A 14 -13.58 2.40 0.03
C PHE A 14 -12.96 2.99 1.31
N CYS A 15 -13.69 2.93 2.43
CA CYS A 15 -13.27 3.43 3.74
C CYS A 15 -12.39 2.46 4.55
N LYS A 16 -12.03 1.28 4.02
CA LYS A 16 -10.80 0.60 4.47
C LYS A 16 -9.60 1.36 3.90
N LYS A 17 -9.33 2.47 4.58
CA LYS A 17 -8.33 3.50 4.34
C LYS A 17 -7.08 2.96 3.64
N LEU A 18 -6.69 3.67 2.59
CA LEU A 18 -5.49 3.47 1.79
C LEU A 18 -4.24 3.81 2.66
N ILE A 19 -3.83 2.88 3.55
CA ILE A 19 -2.83 3.09 4.63
C ILE A 19 -1.37 3.16 4.11
N ILE A 20 -1.13 3.07 2.80
CA ILE A 20 0.24 3.11 2.28
C ILE A 20 0.98 4.41 2.65
N LEU A 21 0.28 5.55 2.73
CA LEU A 21 0.90 6.82 3.10
C LEU A 21 1.35 6.82 4.56
N ASP A 22 0.50 6.35 5.47
CA ASP A 22 0.81 6.25 6.90
C ASP A 22 1.99 5.28 7.13
N TYR A 23 2.03 4.19 6.37
CA TYR A 23 3.16 3.26 6.39
C TYR A 23 4.47 3.91 5.91
N LEU A 24 4.45 4.64 4.79
CA LEU A 24 5.64 5.35 4.30
C LEU A 24 6.11 6.47 5.25
N LEU A 25 5.19 7.10 5.99
CA LEU A 25 5.52 8.06 7.04
C LEU A 25 6.18 7.37 8.24
N TYR A 26 5.68 6.20 8.65
CA TYR A 26 6.30 5.39 9.70
C TYR A 26 7.75 5.00 9.35
N LEU A 27 8.00 4.62 8.09
CA LEU A 27 9.33 4.25 7.62
C LEU A 27 10.31 5.43 7.51
N LYS A 28 9.86 6.68 7.67
CA LYS A 28 10.70 7.90 7.59
C LYS A 28 11.59 7.96 6.34
N LEU A 29 11.11 7.45 5.20
CA LEU A 29 11.87 7.45 3.95
C LEU A 29 12.09 8.89 3.45
N GLU A 30 13.33 9.27 3.14
CA GLU A 30 13.64 10.58 2.55
C GLU A 30 12.91 10.79 1.22
N ASN A 31 12.84 9.74 0.40
CA ASN A 31 12.21 9.78 -0.92
C ASN A 31 10.71 9.39 -0.92
N LYS A 32 10.02 9.54 0.21
CA LYS A 32 8.63 9.08 0.40
C LYS A 32 7.65 9.49 -0.71
N ASN A 33 7.78 10.70 -1.25
CA ASN A 33 6.88 11.20 -2.31
C ASN A 33 7.08 10.43 -3.62
N LYS A 34 8.33 10.14 -3.98
CA LYS A 34 8.68 9.34 -5.17
C LYS A 34 8.20 7.90 -5.01
N VAL A 35 8.48 7.30 -3.85
CA VAL A 35 8.05 5.92 -3.54
C VAL A 35 6.53 5.81 -3.55
N LYS A 36 5.83 6.74 -2.89
CA LYS A 36 4.37 6.84 -2.92
C LYS A 36 3.85 6.86 -4.34
N ASN A 37 4.38 7.76 -5.18
CA ASN A 37 3.91 7.92 -6.56
C ASN A 37 4.05 6.60 -7.33
N ILE A 38 5.23 5.97 -7.28
CA ILE A 38 5.50 4.68 -7.92
C ILE A 38 4.51 3.61 -7.45
N LEU A 39 4.31 3.47 -6.14
CA LEU A 39 3.38 2.48 -5.59
C LEU A 39 1.93 2.77 -6.02
N THR A 40 1.48 4.01 -5.92
CA THR A 40 0.10 4.38 -6.29
C THR A 40 -0.18 4.25 -7.78
N THR A 41 0.78 4.56 -8.66
CA THR A 41 0.66 4.35 -10.11
C THR A 41 0.49 2.86 -10.43
N ASN A 42 1.13 1.99 -9.66
CA ASN A 42 1.00 0.53 -9.79
C ASN A 42 -0.18 -0.04 -8.97
N ARG A 43 -1.13 0.80 -8.55
CA ARG A 43 -2.31 0.43 -7.73
C ARG A 43 -1.96 -0.24 -6.40
N ILE A 44 -0.74 -0.07 -5.92
CA ILE A 44 -0.32 -0.50 -4.58
C ILE A 44 -0.72 0.58 -3.58
N THR A 45 -1.81 0.34 -2.88
CA THR A 45 -2.44 1.34 -1.98
C THR A 45 -2.49 0.90 -0.52
N SER A 46 -2.06 -0.33 -0.22
CA SER A 46 -2.07 -0.90 1.13
C SER A 46 -0.72 -1.54 1.46
N HIS A 47 -0.28 -1.38 2.71
CA HIS A 47 0.95 -2.00 3.21
C HIS A 47 0.82 -3.53 3.32
N ASN A 48 -0.40 -4.06 3.44
CA ASN A 48 -0.66 -5.50 3.53
C ASN A 48 -0.12 -6.29 2.34
N ILE A 49 0.04 -5.66 1.18
CA ILE A 49 0.56 -6.33 -0.02
C ILE A 49 1.98 -6.86 0.20
N PHE A 50 2.78 -6.16 1.01
CA PHE A 50 4.17 -6.54 1.32
C PHE A 50 4.25 -7.74 2.27
N LYS A 51 3.14 -8.14 2.91
CA LYS A 51 3.04 -9.39 3.66
C LYS A 51 2.60 -10.57 2.81
N SER A 52 1.95 -10.29 1.68
CA SER A 52 1.34 -11.35 0.89
C SER A 52 2.36 -11.99 -0.04
N ASN A 53 2.17 -13.27 -0.34
CA ASN A 53 2.97 -13.97 -1.33
C ASN A 53 2.68 -13.53 -2.78
N PHE A 54 1.76 -12.58 -2.99
CA PHE A 54 1.41 -12.08 -4.32
C PHE A 54 2.43 -11.10 -4.90
N LEU A 55 3.29 -10.52 -4.07
CA LEU A 55 4.24 -9.51 -4.50
C LEU A 55 5.64 -9.86 -3.99
N SER A 56 6.56 -10.20 -4.90
CA SER A 56 7.93 -10.51 -4.52
C SER A 56 8.79 -9.24 -4.44
N HIS A 57 9.91 -9.32 -3.72
CA HIS A 57 10.91 -8.25 -3.73
C HIS A 57 11.37 -7.87 -5.15
N LYS A 58 11.45 -8.85 -6.06
CA LYS A 58 11.82 -8.61 -7.47
C LYS A 58 10.77 -7.77 -8.19
N ASP A 59 9.50 -8.05 -7.96
CA ASP A 59 8.40 -7.31 -8.60
C ASP A 59 8.39 -5.86 -8.14
N VAL A 60 8.59 -5.60 -6.84
CA VAL A 60 8.64 -4.24 -6.28
C VAL A 60 9.89 -3.48 -6.75
N MET A 61 11.02 -4.17 -6.88
CA MET A 61 12.25 -3.60 -7.42
C MET A 61 12.13 -3.25 -8.90
N ALA A 62 11.40 -4.07 -9.69
CA ALA A 62 11.12 -3.81 -11.10
C ALA A 62 10.29 -2.53 -11.32
N LEU A 63 9.61 -2.01 -10.29
CA LEU A 63 8.93 -0.71 -10.34
C LEU A 63 9.89 0.50 -10.31
N GLY A 64 11.20 0.26 -10.23
CA GLY A 64 12.22 1.30 -10.15
C GLY A 64 12.49 1.79 -8.72
N LEU A 65 12.14 0.99 -7.71
CA LEU A 65 12.51 1.23 -6.32
C LEU A 65 13.91 0.69 -6.04
N SER A 66 14.68 1.40 -5.22
CA SER A 66 16.02 0.92 -4.83
C SER A 66 15.90 -0.30 -3.92
N LEU A 67 16.88 -1.22 -4.01
CA LEU A 67 16.93 -2.42 -3.18
C LEU A 67 16.76 -2.12 -1.69
N GLY A 68 17.41 -1.05 -1.20
CA GLY A 68 17.29 -0.62 0.19
C GLY A 68 15.85 -0.26 0.57
N VAL A 69 15.14 0.49 -0.28
CA VAL A 69 13.72 0.83 -0.03
C VAL A 69 12.84 -0.41 -0.08
N VAL A 70 13.09 -1.32 -1.04
CA VAL A 70 12.33 -2.58 -1.17
C VAL A 70 12.48 -3.43 0.09
N ILE A 71 13.71 -3.67 0.56
CA ILE A 71 13.95 -4.41 1.81
C ILE A 71 13.23 -3.73 2.98
N PHE A 72 13.34 -2.41 3.10
CA PHE A 72 12.71 -1.66 4.18
C PHE A 72 11.18 -1.80 4.19
N LEU A 73 10.54 -1.79 3.02
CA LEU A 73 9.09 -1.96 2.86
C LEU A 73 8.60 -3.35 3.30
N PHE A 74 9.37 -4.42 3.06
CA PHE A 74 8.97 -5.77 3.43
C PHE A 74 9.30 -6.09 4.90
N ASP A 75 10.45 -5.64 5.40
CA ASP A 75 10.93 -5.99 6.74
C ASP A 75 10.11 -5.34 7.87
N HIS A 76 9.63 -4.12 7.64
CA HIS A 76 8.99 -3.31 8.69
C HIS A 76 7.46 -3.41 8.73
N VAL A 77 6.86 -4.19 7.82
CA VAL A 77 5.39 -4.25 7.68
C VAL A 77 4.73 -4.85 8.92
N HIS A 78 5.38 -5.87 9.50
CA HIS A 78 4.92 -6.52 10.73
C HIS A 78 5.02 -5.62 11.96
N CYS A 79 6.05 -4.76 12.02
CA CYS A 79 6.24 -3.81 13.11
C CYS A 79 5.18 -2.70 13.07
N PHE A 80 4.88 -2.20 11.87
CA PHE A 80 3.83 -1.20 11.68
C PHE A 80 2.46 -1.73 12.08
N GLU A 81 2.08 -2.95 11.65
CA GLU A 81 0.81 -3.55 12.05
C GLU A 81 0.66 -3.68 13.57
N LYS A 82 1.72 -4.07 14.29
CA LYS A 82 1.71 -4.14 15.75
C LYS A 82 1.53 -2.78 16.42
N GLN A 83 1.93 -1.69 15.76
CA GLN A 83 1.78 -0.34 16.28
C GLN A 83 0.36 0.21 16.05
N VAL A 84 -0.31 -0.23 14.98
CA VAL A 84 -1.64 0.27 14.59
C VAL A 84 -2.79 -0.66 15.00
N ALA A 85 -2.49 -1.86 15.51
CA ALA A 85 -3.44 -2.81 16.10
C ALA A 85 -3.74 -2.46 17.57
#